data_AF-A0A2S6R0J3-F1
#
_entry.id   AF-A0A2S6R0J3-F1
#
_cell.length_a   1.000
_cell.length_b   1.000
_cell.length_c   1.000
_cell.angle_alpha   90.00
_cell.angle_beta   90.00
_cell.angle_gamma   90.00
#
_symmetry.space_group_name_H-M   'P 1'
#
loop_
_entity.id
_entity.type
_entity.pdbx_description
1 polymer ?
#
loop_
_entity_poly.entity_id
_entity_poly.type
_entity_poly.pdbx_seq_one_letter_code
_entity_poly.pdbx_strand_id
1 'polypeptide(L)'
;MSAILEFLEFIEQPGNQSVRDLLDRVLMKAREMTGAEAGSIFIVRKSGRQDWLVANSIQNDKIKLSKADFRIPIVSTSIAGYVASTAETVLIDDLYAIPKNVSFDFDQSFDKATGYRSRSMLAFPLTNFQKKVIGVVQLINRRKGNRVSPVAFEDKQADLILPFN
;
A
#
# COMPACT_ATOMS: atom_id res chain seq x y z
N MET A 1 -6.16 -13.66 21.63
CA MET A 1 -7.20 -12.97 20.83
C MET A 1 -6.76 -13.01 19.37
N SER A 2 -7.68 -13.17 18.42
CA SER A 2 -7.34 -13.21 16.98
C SER A 2 -7.08 -11.80 16.47
N ALA A 3 -6.02 -11.58 15.70
CA ALA A 3 -5.69 -10.26 15.13
C ALA A 3 -6.83 -9.68 14.27
N ILE A 4 -7.71 -10.55 13.73
CA ILE A 4 -8.91 -10.15 12.99
C ILE A 4 -9.95 -9.52 13.92
N LEU A 5 -10.11 -10.01 15.15
CA LEU A 5 -11.09 -9.47 16.10
C LEU A 5 -10.68 -8.08 16.59
N GLU A 6 -9.40 -7.88 16.90
CA GLU A 6 -8.85 -6.57 17.27
C GLU A 6 -9.03 -5.53 16.15
N PHE A 7 -8.94 -5.97 14.89
CA PHE A 7 -9.15 -5.12 13.73
C PHE A 7 -10.64 -4.77 13.51
N LEU A 8 -11.55 -5.73 13.71
CA LEU A 8 -13.00 -5.50 13.59
C LEU A 8 -13.51 -4.56 14.69
N GLU A 9 -13.13 -4.79 15.95
CA GLU A 9 -13.47 -3.90 17.08
C GLU A 9 -12.97 -2.46 16.86
N PHE A 10 -11.83 -2.32 16.16
CA PHE A 10 -11.26 -1.02 15.83
C PHE A 10 -12.04 -0.28 14.73
N ILE A 11 -12.59 -0.99 13.73
CA ILE A 11 -13.46 -0.38 12.70
C ILE A 11 -14.79 0.07 13.31
N GLU A 12 -15.34 -0.70 14.25
CA GLU A 12 -16.68 -0.49 14.82
C GLU A 12 -16.75 0.63 15.87
N GLN A 13 -15.63 1.32 16.17
CA GLN A 13 -15.63 2.40 17.17
C GLN A 13 -16.57 3.56 16.77
N PRO A 14 -17.58 3.89 17.60
CA PRO A 14 -18.59 4.89 17.26
C PRO A 14 -18.03 6.31 17.31
N GLY A 15 -18.20 7.06 16.20
CA GLY A 15 -17.91 8.48 16.11
C GLY A 15 -18.25 9.00 14.71
N ASN A 16 -18.52 10.31 14.58
CA ASN A 16 -18.77 10.96 13.29
C ASN A 16 -17.46 11.03 12.47
N GLN A 17 -17.04 9.89 11.91
CA GLN A 17 -15.73 9.70 11.30
C GLN A 17 -15.80 9.92 9.79
N SER A 18 -14.88 10.70 9.23
CA SER A 18 -14.78 10.80 7.77
C SER A 18 -14.18 9.52 7.20
N VAL A 19 -14.49 9.20 5.94
CA VAL A 19 -13.86 8.09 5.21
C VAL A 19 -12.33 8.20 5.24
N ARG A 20 -11.80 9.42 5.26
CA ARG A 20 -10.37 9.68 5.36
C ARG A 20 -9.81 9.21 6.70
N ASP A 21 -10.47 9.53 7.82
CA ASP A 21 -9.99 9.13 9.15
C ASP A 21 -10.02 7.61 9.31
N LEU A 22 -11.04 6.96 8.72
CA LEU A 22 -11.11 5.50 8.68
C LEU A 22 -9.95 4.90 7.88
N LEU A 23 -9.65 5.42 6.69
CA LEU A 23 -8.54 4.92 5.87
C LEU A 23 -7.17 5.19 6.50
N ASP A 24 -7.00 6.34 7.16
CA ASP A 24 -5.78 6.64 7.92
C ASP A 24 -5.60 5.63 9.09
N ARG A 25 -6.69 5.30 9.80
CA ARG A 25 -6.69 4.26 10.85
C ARG A 25 -6.43 2.85 10.32
N VAL A 26 -7.07 2.48 9.22
CA VAL A 26 -6.87 1.18 8.55
C VAL A 26 -5.42 1.00 8.12
N LEU A 27 -4.83 2.01 7.48
CA LEU A 27 -3.44 1.93 7.04
C LEU A 27 -2.49 1.77 8.22
N MET A 28 -2.75 2.47 9.34
CA MET A 28 -1.98 2.32 10.57
C MET A 28 -2.00 0.87 11.06
N LYS A 29 -3.18 0.26 11.15
CA LYS A 29 -3.32 -1.15 11.56
C LYS A 29 -2.68 -2.14 10.60
N ALA A 30 -2.85 -1.95 9.30
CA ALA A 30 -2.19 -2.79 8.31
C ALA A 30 -0.65 -2.74 8.45
N ARG A 31 -0.08 -1.55 8.69
CA ARG A 31 1.35 -1.37 8.93
C ARG A 31 1.80 -2.05 10.22
N GLU A 32 1.06 -1.90 11.31
CA GLU A 32 1.35 -2.57 12.60
C GLU A 32 1.35 -4.09 12.46
N MET A 33 0.29 -4.66 11.87
CA MET A 33 0.12 -6.11 11.73
C MET A 33 1.18 -6.74 10.83
N THR A 34 1.62 -6.02 9.79
CA THR A 34 2.60 -6.53 8.83
C THR A 34 4.04 -6.16 9.17
N GLY A 35 4.25 -5.22 10.09
CA GLY A 35 5.54 -4.64 10.43
C GLY A 35 6.08 -3.66 9.37
N ALA A 36 5.21 -3.02 8.60
CA ALA A 36 5.61 -2.11 7.52
C ALA A 36 5.99 -0.71 8.04
N GLU A 37 7.21 -0.26 7.69
CA GLU A 37 7.73 1.08 8.03
C GLU A 37 6.97 2.21 7.34
N ALA A 38 6.41 1.95 6.16
CA ALA A 38 5.61 2.92 5.44
C ALA A 38 4.45 2.24 4.72
N GLY A 39 3.46 3.03 4.35
CA GLY A 39 2.39 2.56 3.50
C GLY A 39 1.54 3.67 2.93
N SER A 40 0.71 3.30 1.97
CA SER A 40 -0.20 4.20 1.28
C SER A 40 -1.49 3.47 0.90
N ILE A 41 -2.59 4.21 0.91
CA ILE A 41 -3.87 3.81 0.32
C ILE A 41 -4.18 4.79 -0.79
N PHE A 42 -4.22 4.29 -2.02
CA PHE A 42 -4.68 4.99 -3.20
C PHE A 42 -6.11 4.63 -3.52
N ILE A 43 -6.89 5.61 -3.97
CA ILE A 43 -8.25 5.39 -4.43
C ILE A 43 -8.33 5.76 -5.91
N VAL A 44 -9.04 4.92 -6.67
CA VAL A 44 -9.32 5.18 -8.08
C VAL A 44 -10.18 6.44 -8.21
N ARG A 45 -9.74 7.34 -9.08
CA ARG A 45 -10.44 8.58 -9.45
C ARG A 45 -10.45 8.70 -10.96
N LYS A 46 -11.64 8.87 -11.52
CA LYS A 46 -11.81 9.15 -12.95
C LYS A 46 -11.45 10.60 -13.23
N SER A 47 -10.66 10.84 -14.27
CA SER A 47 -10.33 12.20 -14.72
C SER A 47 -10.24 12.22 -16.24
N GLY A 48 -11.33 12.65 -16.88
CA GLY A 48 -11.45 12.60 -18.34
C GLY A 48 -11.45 11.15 -18.85
N ARG A 49 -10.52 10.83 -19.77
CA ARG A 49 -10.38 9.50 -20.38
C ARG A 49 -9.44 8.55 -19.61
N GLN A 50 -8.77 9.04 -18.57
CA GLN A 50 -7.76 8.27 -17.82
C GLN A 50 -8.20 8.14 -16.36
N ASP A 51 -8.07 6.93 -15.83
CA ASP A 51 -8.25 6.67 -14.41
C ASP A 51 -6.90 6.81 -13.67
N TRP A 52 -6.98 7.35 -12.45
CA TRP A 52 -5.84 7.70 -11.62
C TRP A 52 -5.96 7.07 -10.24
N LEU A 53 -4.84 6.67 -9.69
CA LEU A 53 -4.66 6.37 -8.27
C LEU A 53 -4.28 7.67 -7.57
N VAL A 54 -5.17 8.15 -6.70
CA VAL A 54 -4.94 9.36 -5.90
C VAL A 54 -4.78 8.95 -4.46
N ALA A 55 -3.69 9.40 -3.83
CA ALA A 55 -3.43 9.07 -2.44
C ALA A 55 -4.53 9.59 -1.51
N ASN A 56 -5.14 8.68 -0.77
CA ASN A 56 -6.07 9.01 0.29
C ASN A 56 -5.39 8.97 1.66
N SER A 57 -4.53 7.97 1.92
CA SER A 57 -3.74 7.86 3.14
C SER A 57 -2.28 7.57 2.80
N ILE A 58 -1.35 8.18 3.52
CA ILE A 58 0.09 7.94 3.39
C ILE A 58 0.70 8.09 4.77
N GLN A 59 1.54 7.13 5.15
CA GLN A 59 2.27 7.15 6.41
C GLN A 59 3.68 6.59 6.22
N ASN A 60 4.65 7.21 6.88
CA ASN A 60 6.05 6.81 6.81
C ASN A 60 6.75 7.19 8.13
N ASP A 61 7.48 6.26 8.73
CA ASP A 61 8.14 6.48 10.03
C ASP A 61 9.45 7.27 9.93
N LYS A 62 10.01 7.42 8.71
CA LYS A 62 11.34 8.01 8.48
C LYS A 62 11.30 9.41 7.90
N ILE A 63 10.29 9.72 7.09
CA ILE A 63 10.16 11.02 6.42
C ILE A 63 8.73 11.55 6.49
N LYS A 64 8.58 12.88 6.43
CA LYS A 64 7.28 13.52 6.27
C LYS A 64 6.89 13.54 4.80
N LEU A 65 5.61 13.25 4.53
CA LEU A 65 5.06 13.12 3.18
C LEU A 65 3.81 13.99 3.05
N SER A 66 3.58 14.56 1.86
CA SER A 66 2.31 15.18 1.50
C SER A 66 1.52 14.24 0.60
N LYS A 67 0.20 14.15 0.81
CA LYS A 67 -0.68 13.36 -0.06
C LYS A 67 -0.68 13.90 -1.50
N ALA A 68 -0.42 15.20 -1.68
CA ALA A 68 -0.35 15.83 -2.99
C ALA A 68 0.82 15.31 -3.84
N ASP A 69 1.83 14.70 -3.21
CA ASP A 69 3.02 14.19 -3.91
C ASP A 69 2.72 12.94 -4.74
N PHE A 70 1.56 12.30 -4.53
CA PHE A 70 1.27 11.00 -5.10
C PHE A 70 -0.05 10.94 -5.86
N ARG A 71 0.08 11.11 -7.18
CA ARG A 71 -0.97 10.86 -8.17
C ARG A 71 -0.39 10.01 -9.30
N ILE A 72 -0.85 8.78 -9.40
CA ILE A 72 -0.27 7.76 -10.29
C ILE A 72 -1.29 7.42 -11.38
N PRO A 73 -0.94 7.48 -12.68
CA PRO A 73 -1.83 7.00 -13.72
C PRO A 73 -2.01 5.48 -13.61
N ILE A 74 -3.22 4.96 -13.84
CA ILE A 74 -3.44 3.51 -13.91
C ILE A 74 -2.88 2.99 -15.24
N VAL A 75 -1.62 2.56 -15.19
CA VAL A 75 -0.87 1.93 -16.28
C VAL A 75 -0.05 0.77 -15.72
N SER A 76 0.09 -0.31 -16.49
CA SER A 76 0.76 -1.54 -16.05
C SER A 76 2.27 -1.39 -15.80
N THR A 77 2.88 -0.27 -16.21
CA THR A 77 4.31 0.00 -16.05
C THR A 77 4.70 0.48 -14.65
N SER A 78 3.72 0.89 -13.83
CA SER A 78 3.93 1.18 -12.40
C SER A 78 3.38 0.03 -11.56
N ILE A 79 4.00 -0.27 -10.42
CA ILE A 79 3.53 -1.35 -9.53
C ILE A 79 2.07 -1.12 -9.11
N ALA A 80 1.73 0.09 -8.65
CA ALA A 80 0.37 0.39 -8.23
C ALA A 80 -0.63 0.33 -9.39
N GLY A 81 -0.25 0.82 -10.58
CA GLY A 81 -1.10 0.73 -11.76
C GLY A 81 -1.29 -0.71 -12.26
N TYR A 82 -0.25 -1.54 -12.20
CA TYR A 82 -0.34 -2.98 -12.48
C TYR A 82 -1.36 -3.66 -11.57
N VAL A 83 -1.23 -3.47 -10.24
CA VAL A 83 -2.17 -4.02 -9.25
C VAL A 83 -3.59 -3.52 -9.50
N ALA A 84 -3.75 -2.23 -9.84
CA ALA A 84 -5.07 -1.66 -10.12
C ALA A 84 -5.73 -2.23 -11.38
N SER A 85 -4.94 -2.54 -12.41
CA SER A 85 -5.43 -3.07 -13.68
C SER A 85 -5.67 -4.58 -13.67
N THR A 86 -4.89 -5.33 -12.90
CA THR A 86 -4.92 -6.81 -12.89
C THR A 86 -5.66 -7.40 -11.70
N ALA A 87 -5.85 -6.61 -10.63
CA ALA A 87 -6.28 -7.10 -9.32
C ALA A 87 -5.36 -8.17 -8.72
N GLU A 88 -4.11 -8.26 -9.16
CA GLU A 88 -3.12 -9.18 -8.62
C GLU A 88 -2.34 -8.53 -7.47
N THR A 89 -2.16 -9.27 -6.38
CA THR A 89 -1.25 -8.89 -5.29
C THR A 89 0.19 -9.12 -5.72
N VAL A 90 1.06 -8.18 -5.37
CA VAL A 90 2.48 -8.19 -5.74
C VAL A 90 3.34 -8.11 -4.48
N LEU A 91 4.26 -9.06 -4.34
CA LEU A 91 5.32 -9.11 -3.35
C LEU A 91 6.66 -8.84 -4.03
N ILE A 92 7.41 -7.87 -3.55
CA ILE A 92 8.72 -7.50 -4.10
C ILE A 92 9.74 -7.45 -2.95
N ASP A 93 10.80 -8.25 -3.08
CA ASP A 93 11.86 -8.33 -2.08
C ASP A 93 12.79 -7.11 -2.11
N ASP A 94 13.13 -6.66 -3.33
CA ASP A 94 13.99 -5.50 -3.56
C ASP A 94 13.54 -4.72 -4.81
N LEU A 95 12.95 -3.55 -4.58
CA LEU A 95 12.45 -2.62 -5.59
C LEU A 95 13.57 -2.12 -6.53
N TYR A 96 14.84 -2.19 -6.13
CA TYR A 96 15.97 -1.83 -6.99
C TYR A 96 16.45 -2.99 -7.87
N ALA A 97 15.94 -4.20 -7.65
CA ALA A 97 16.32 -5.42 -8.35
C ALA A 97 15.11 -6.13 -8.98
N ILE A 98 14.07 -5.38 -9.38
CA ILE A 98 12.91 -5.92 -10.08
C ILE A 98 13.36 -6.57 -11.40
N PRO A 99 13.00 -7.84 -11.65
CA PRO A 99 13.34 -8.52 -12.89
C PRO A 99 12.81 -7.80 -14.14
N LYS A 100 13.58 -7.76 -15.22
CA LYS A 100 13.17 -7.06 -16.46
C LYS A 100 12.11 -7.78 -17.29
N ASN A 101 11.69 -8.98 -16.89
CA ASN A 101 10.66 -9.76 -17.56
C ASN A 101 9.24 -9.51 -16.99
N VAL A 102 9.07 -8.67 -15.97
CA VAL A 102 7.75 -8.24 -15.49
C VAL A 102 7.29 -6.94 -16.17
N SER A 103 6.00 -6.65 -16.15
CA SER A 103 5.40 -5.52 -16.87
C SER A 103 5.56 -4.16 -16.18
N PHE A 104 5.99 -4.13 -14.91
CA PHE A 104 6.15 -2.92 -14.10
C PHE A 104 7.61 -2.70 -13.69
N ASP A 105 7.95 -1.46 -13.34
CA ASP A 105 9.24 -1.09 -12.75
C ASP A 105 9.03 -0.15 -11.54
N PHE A 106 10.11 0.18 -10.85
CA PHE A 106 10.13 1.10 -9.71
C PHE A 106 10.79 2.44 -10.09
N ASP A 107 10.02 3.52 -10.00
CA ASP A 107 10.56 4.87 -10.14
C ASP A 107 11.32 5.29 -8.86
N GLN A 108 12.64 5.34 -8.97
CA GLN A 108 13.54 5.72 -7.89
C GLN A 108 13.65 7.23 -7.69
N SER A 109 13.01 8.06 -8.52
CA SER A 109 13.13 9.52 -8.46
C SER A 109 12.75 10.08 -7.10
N PHE A 110 11.66 9.58 -6.51
CA PHE A 110 11.17 9.97 -5.19
C PHE A 110 12.18 9.62 -4.07
N ASP A 111 12.67 8.39 -4.07
CA ASP A 111 13.68 7.91 -3.13
C ASP A 111 14.97 8.75 -3.22
N LYS A 112 15.42 9.06 -4.45
CA LYS A 112 16.59 9.91 -4.69
C LYS A 112 16.38 11.34 -4.18
N ALA A 113 15.19 11.91 -4.39
CA ALA A 113 14.89 13.28 -3.97
C ALA A 113 14.76 13.43 -2.46
N THR A 114 14.24 12.41 -1.77
CA THR A 114 13.98 12.47 -0.32
C THR A 114 15.08 11.84 0.53
N GLY A 115 15.96 11.04 -0.07
CA GLY A 115 16.92 10.21 0.65
C GLY A 115 16.29 9.00 1.35
N TYR A 116 14.98 8.78 1.19
CA TYR A 116 14.30 7.56 1.63
C TYR A 116 14.64 6.41 0.70
N ARG A 117 14.68 5.18 1.23
CA ARG A 117 14.95 3.98 0.43
C ARG A 117 13.86 2.94 0.62
N SER A 118 13.01 2.85 -0.38
CA SER A 118 11.97 1.83 -0.54
C SER A 118 12.64 0.56 -1.06
N ARG A 119 12.68 -0.50 -0.25
CA ARG A 119 13.33 -1.77 -0.59
C ARG A 119 12.32 -2.88 -0.82
N SER A 120 11.61 -3.31 0.21
CA SER A 120 10.62 -4.39 0.07
C SER A 120 9.22 -3.79 -0.06
N MET A 121 8.35 -4.40 -0.85
CA MET A 121 6.95 -3.95 -1.02
C MET A 121 5.97 -5.12 -1.03
N LEU A 122 4.82 -4.91 -0.38
CA LEU A 122 3.59 -5.67 -0.57
C LEU A 122 2.53 -4.71 -1.10
N ALA A 123 2.04 -4.94 -2.32
CA ALA A 123 1.00 -4.12 -2.94
C ALA A 123 -0.20 -5.00 -3.33
N PHE A 124 -1.41 -4.55 -3.02
CA PHE A 124 -2.62 -5.35 -3.22
C PHE A 124 -3.82 -4.47 -3.57
N PRO A 125 -4.81 -4.98 -4.34
CA PRO A 125 -5.98 -4.21 -4.70
C PRO A 125 -6.91 -4.05 -3.50
N LEU A 126 -7.64 -2.94 -3.45
CA LEU A 126 -8.89 -2.82 -2.69
C LEU A 126 -10.03 -3.04 -3.67
N THR A 127 -10.89 -4.02 -3.40
CA THR A 127 -12.04 -4.33 -4.24
C THR A 127 -13.36 -4.03 -3.54
N ASN A 128 -14.40 -3.73 -4.31
CA ASN A 128 -15.76 -3.66 -3.79
C ASN A 128 -16.43 -5.06 -3.83
N PHE A 129 -17.67 -5.16 -3.33
CA PHE A 129 -18.45 -6.41 -3.33
C PHE A 129 -18.67 -7.04 -4.73
N GLN A 130 -18.47 -6.28 -5.81
CA GLN A 130 -18.55 -6.76 -7.19
C GLN A 130 -17.18 -7.18 -7.75
N LYS A 131 -16.16 -7.30 -6.89
CA LYS A 131 -14.76 -7.59 -7.24
C LYS A 131 -14.13 -6.56 -8.21
N LYS A 132 -14.70 -5.36 -8.28
CA LYS A 132 -14.10 -4.25 -9.01
C LYS A 132 -13.07 -3.56 -8.14
N VAL A 133 -11.88 -3.33 -8.68
CA VAL A 133 -10.84 -2.55 -7.99
C VAL A 133 -11.28 -1.10 -7.81
N ILE A 134 -11.28 -0.64 -6.55
CA ILE A 134 -11.60 0.72 -6.13
C ILE A 134 -10.37 1.47 -5.61
N GLY A 135 -9.26 0.77 -5.37
CA GLY A 135 -8.03 1.34 -4.86
C GLY A 135 -6.89 0.34 -4.81
N VAL A 136 -5.75 0.80 -4.31
CA VAL A 136 -4.54 -0.02 -4.10
C VAL A 136 -3.94 0.35 -2.77
N VAL A 137 -3.53 -0.65 -1.99
CA VAL A 137 -2.70 -0.46 -0.80
C VAL A 137 -1.28 -0.85 -1.14
N GLN A 138 -0.31 -0.05 -0.67
CA GLN A 138 1.10 -0.43 -0.67
C GLN A 138 1.63 -0.40 0.75
N LEU A 139 2.37 -1.43 1.13
CA LEU A 139 3.11 -1.54 2.38
C LEU A 139 4.58 -1.68 2.02
N ILE A 140 5.43 -0.84 2.62
CA ILE A 140 6.83 -0.69 2.24
C ILE A 140 7.71 -0.97 3.45
N ASN A 141 8.84 -1.64 3.19
CA ASN A 141 9.90 -1.91 4.15
C ASN A 141 9.41 -2.65 5.40
N ARG A 142 9.26 -3.97 5.31
CA ARG A 142 8.94 -4.77 6.49
C ARG A 142 10.12 -4.78 7.46
N ARG A 143 9.88 -4.40 8.71
CA ARG A 143 10.85 -4.41 9.81
C ARG A 143 10.62 -5.63 10.69
N LYS A 144 11.71 -6.35 11.01
CA LYS A 144 11.69 -7.55 11.86
C LYS A 144 12.71 -7.40 12.98
N GLY A 145 12.23 -7.19 14.21
CA GLY A 145 13.07 -6.93 15.38
C GLY A 145 13.98 -5.72 15.17
N ASN A 146 15.20 -5.78 15.69
CA ASN A 146 16.17 -4.68 15.63
C ASN A 146 17.05 -4.68 14.35
N ARG A 147 16.59 -5.31 13.26
CA ARG A 147 17.36 -5.36 12.02
C ARG A 147 17.49 -3.96 11.40
N VAL A 148 18.72 -3.61 11.03
CA VAL A 148 19.05 -2.33 10.40
C VAL A 148 18.40 -2.19 9.03
N SER A 149 18.32 -3.28 8.25
CA SER A 149 17.72 -3.29 6.92
C SER A 149 16.32 -3.91 6.93
N PRO A 150 15.38 -3.42 6.09
CA PRO A 150 14.11 -4.09 5.85
C PRO A 150 14.31 -5.49 5.28
N VAL A 151 13.33 -6.36 5.51
CA VAL A 151 13.24 -7.73 4.98
C VAL A 151 12.06 -7.83 4.02
N ALA A 152 12.07 -8.84 3.14
CA ALA A 152 10.93 -9.14 2.26
C ALA A 152 9.63 -9.40 3.04
N PHE A 153 8.49 -9.03 2.47
CA PHE A 153 7.20 -9.52 2.95
C PHE A 153 7.05 -11.01 2.60
N GLU A 154 6.36 -11.77 3.45
CA GLU A 154 6.10 -13.20 3.24
C GLU A 154 4.60 -13.40 2.98
N ASP A 155 4.18 -14.54 2.43
CA ASP A 155 2.76 -14.83 2.16
C ASP A 155 1.88 -14.67 3.40
N LYS A 156 2.39 -15.02 4.59
CA LYS A 156 1.68 -14.80 5.85
C LYS A 156 1.33 -13.33 6.12
N GLN A 157 2.11 -12.36 5.62
CA GLN A 157 1.76 -10.94 5.70
C GLN A 157 0.65 -10.60 4.70
N ALA A 158 0.63 -11.23 3.53
CA ALA A 158 -0.47 -11.12 2.58
C ALA A 158 -1.75 -11.76 3.11
N ASP A 159 -1.67 -12.85 3.88
CA ASP A 159 -2.85 -13.48 4.48
C ASP A 159 -3.51 -12.59 5.54
N LEU A 160 -2.71 -11.85 6.32
CA LEU A 160 -3.21 -10.92 7.34
C LEU A 160 -4.05 -9.77 6.77
N ILE A 161 -3.90 -9.48 5.48
CA ILE A 161 -4.61 -8.40 4.78
C ILE A 161 -5.74 -8.92 3.87
N LEU A 162 -5.97 -10.24 3.80
CA LEU A 162 -7.13 -10.77 3.08
C LEU A 162 -8.48 -10.20 3.55
N PRO A 163 -8.70 -9.85 4.84
CA PRO A 163 -9.95 -9.23 5.27
C PRO A 163 -10.28 -7.88 4.61
N PHE A 164 -9.34 -7.27 3.87
CA PHE A 164 -9.57 -6.04 3.11
C PHE A 164 -10.24 -6.27 1.73
N ASN A 165 -10.51 -7.52 1.31
CA ASN A 165 -11.02 -7.90 -0.04
C ASN A 165 -12.16 -8.92 -0.06
#